data_AF-A0A7K4T5Q2-F1
#
_entry.id   AF-A0A7K4T5Q2-F1
#
_cell.length_a   1.000
_cell.length_b   1.000
_cell.length_c   1.000
_cell.angle_alpha   90.00
_cell.angle_beta   90.00
_cell.angle_gamma   90.00
#
_symmetry.space_group_name_H-M   'P 1'
#
loop_
_entity.id
_entity.type
_entity.pdbx_description
1 polymer ?
#
loop_
_entity_poly.entity_id
_entity_poly.type
_entity_poly.pdbx_seq_one_letter_code
_entity_poly.pdbx_strand_id
1 'polypeptide(L)'
;CIVEKWRGFERILPNKTKILRLWVAWGDEQENVRFVLVRSEASLPNAGPRSAEARVLAKINKKRQQPLAREASSAERMETLVHLVLSQDHTIRQQIQRLRELDREIDRYEAKIHLDRMKRHGVNYVQDTYLVGAGGGEPEPGREPGGAAQPAAGRPEEDYARKCEEVLQLQEQRAQQEELLEHLAAEIQEELNERWMKRRREELELAAGPGLAETDCDTTELSGGGEGELHLEHERVKTQLSTSLYIGLKLSTDLEAVKTDLDYTQRAWEDKERELQRLLETLGTLDVAEA
;
A
#
# COMPACT_ATOMS: atom_id res chain seq x y z
N CYS A 1 -36.88 0.63 -4.82
CA CYS A 1 -35.58 0.71 -5.50
C CYS A 1 -35.45 -0.43 -6.51
N ILE A 2 -34.68 -0.24 -7.57
CA ILE A 2 -34.38 -1.30 -8.55
C ILE A 2 -33.02 -1.88 -8.17
N VAL A 3 -32.92 -3.21 -8.12
CA VAL A 3 -31.70 -3.94 -7.80
C VAL A 3 -31.29 -4.75 -9.00
N GLU A 4 -30.02 -4.63 -9.37
CA GLU A 4 -29.34 -5.44 -10.37
C GLU A 4 -28.67 -6.63 -9.68
N LYS A 5 -28.88 -7.84 -10.20
CA LYS A 5 -28.23 -9.06 -9.73
C LYS A 5 -27.42 -9.70 -10.84
N TRP A 6 -26.13 -9.98 -10.58
CA TRP A 6 -25.24 -10.70 -11.49
C TRP A 6 -24.27 -11.58 -10.68
N ARG A 7 -24.23 -12.89 -10.95
CA ARG A 7 -23.32 -13.89 -10.32
C ARG A 7 -23.14 -13.77 -8.80
N GLY A 8 -24.22 -13.52 -8.07
CA GLY A 8 -24.20 -13.38 -6.60
C GLY A 8 -23.87 -11.97 -6.08
N PHE A 9 -23.57 -11.03 -6.98
CA PHE A 9 -23.45 -9.61 -6.67
C PHE A 9 -24.80 -8.91 -6.83
N GLU A 10 -25.19 -8.12 -5.84
CA GLU A 10 -26.42 -7.31 -5.86
C GLU A 10 -26.08 -5.82 -5.75
N ARG A 11 -26.55 -5.03 -6.71
CA ARG A 11 -26.31 -3.58 -6.76
C ARG A 11 -27.62 -2.82 -6.83
N ILE A 12 -27.82 -1.87 -5.90
CA ILE A 12 -28.97 -0.97 -5.96
C ILE A 12 -28.70 0.10 -7.02
N LEU A 13 -29.60 0.22 -8.00
CA LEU A 13 -29.51 1.21 -9.06
C LEU A 13 -30.11 2.55 -8.61
N PRO A 14 -29.45 3.69 -8.90
CA PRO A 14 -30.01 5.02 -8.69
C PRO A 14 -31.37 5.19 -9.39
N ASN A 15 -32.28 5.98 -8.81
CA ASN A 15 -33.63 6.18 -9.34
C ASN A 15 -33.69 6.80 -10.75
N LYS A 16 -32.59 7.42 -11.22
CA LYS A 16 -32.46 8.02 -12.56
C LYS A 16 -31.82 7.08 -13.60
N THR A 17 -31.53 5.83 -13.23
CA THR A 17 -30.84 4.88 -14.11
C THR A 17 -31.71 4.49 -15.31
N LYS A 18 -31.19 4.68 -16.52
CA LYS A 18 -31.84 4.22 -17.76
C LYS A 18 -31.58 2.72 -17.95
N ILE A 19 -32.48 1.88 -17.46
CA ILE A 19 -32.33 0.41 -17.43
C ILE A 19 -31.97 -0.16 -18.81
N LEU A 20 -32.59 0.33 -19.89
CA LEU A 20 -32.28 -0.14 -21.25
C LEU A 20 -30.84 0.18 -21.69
N ARG A 21 -30.30 1.34 -21.31
CA ARG A 21 -28.88 1.67 -21.60
C ARG A 21 -27.94 0.78 -20.80
N LEU A 22 -28.30 0.49 -19.56
CA LEU A 22 -27.53 -0.36 -18.67
C LEU A 22 -27.58 -1.83 -19.13
N TRP A 23 -28.74 -2.32 -19.56
CA TRP A 23 -28.91 -3.63 -20.18
C TRP A 23 -28.05 -3.80 -21.43
N VAL A 24 -28.06 -2.83 -22.35
CA VAL A 24 -27.21 -2.85 -23.56
C VAL A 24 -25.72 -2.86 -23.19
N ALA A 25 -25.32 -2.16 -22.12
CA ALA A 25 -23.93 -2.13 -21.67
C ALA A 25 -23.40 -3.48 -21.16
N TRP A 26 -24.27 -4.43 -20.81
CA TRP A 26 -23.87 -5.78 -20.39
C TRP A 26 -23.52 -6.72 -21.53
N GLY A 27 -23.84 -6.38 -22.78
CA GLY A 27 -23.47 -7.18 -23.96
C GLY A 27 -23.88 -8.66 -23.84
N ASP A 28 -22.91 -9.56 -23.99
CA ASP A 28 -23.12 -11.01 -24.01
C ASP A 28 -23.53 -11.61 -22.65
N GLU A 29 -23.37 -10.86 -21.55
CA GLU A 29 -23.73 -11.30 -20.19
C GLU A 29 -25.17 -10.91 -19.80
N GLN A 30 -25.96 -10.36 -20.72
CA GLN A 30 -27.37 -9.98 -20.50
C GLN A 30 -28.23 -11.12 -19.94
N GLU A 31 -28.04 -12.36 -20.41
CA GLU A 31 -28.80 -13.52 -19.95
C GLU A 31 -28.59 -13.84 -18.45
N ASN A 32 -27.47 -13.38 -17.89
CA ASN A 32 -27.07 -13.61 -16.51
C ASN A 32 -27.44 -12.46 -15.57
N VAL A 33 -27.96 -11.34 -16.09
CA VAL A 33 -28.33 -10.15 -15.31
C VAL A 33 -29.83 -10.14 -15.04
N ARG A 34 -30.23 -9.87 -13.79
CA ARG A 34 -31.65 -9.73 -13.41
C ARG A 34 -31.91 -8.40 -12.72
N PHE A 35 -32.93 -7.68 -13.18
CA PHE A 35 -33.45 -6.50 -12.48
C PHE A 35 -34.65 -6.85 -11.62
N VAL A 36 -34.58 -6.53 -10.34
CA VAL A 36 -35.64 -6.78 -9.37
C VAL A 36 -36.10 -5.44 -8.78
N LEU A 37 -37.41 -5.15 -8.90
CA LEU A 37 -38.01 -4.00 -8.25
C LEU A 37 -38.36 -4.37 -6.81
N VAL A 38 -37.65 -3.78 -5.85
CA VAL A 38 -37.89 -3.98 -4.42
C VAL A 38 -38.61 -2.75 -3.85
N ARG A 39 -39.67 -2.99 -3.08
CA ARG A 39 -40.40 -1.91 -2.38
C ARG A 39 -39.48 -1.32 -1.31
N SER A 40 -39.31 0.01 -1.32
CA SER A 40 -38.30 0.72 -0.50
C SER A 40 -38.43 0.54 1.02
N GLU A 41 -39.56 0.02 1.50
CA GLU A 41 -39.88 -0.22 2.91
C GLU A 41 -39.44 -1.62 3.41
N ALA A 42 -38.86 -2.46 2.54
CA ALA A 42 -38.59 -3.88 2.84
C ALA A 42 -37.11 -4.21 3.15
N SER A 43 -36.22 -3.21 3.25
CA SER A 43 -34.82 -3.41 3.65
C SER A 43 -34.60 -3.37 5.17
N LEU A 44 -35.66 -3.47 5.97
CA LEU A 44 -35.58 -3.66 7.42
C LEU A 44 -36.20 -5.03 7.78
N PRO A 45 -35.56 -5.82 8.66
CA PRO A 45 -36.12 -7.09 9.11
C PRO A 45 -37.27 -6.77 10.07
N ASN A 46 -38.51 -6.81 9.60
CA ASN A 46 -39.66 -6.65 10.48
C ASN A 46 -40.36 -7.99 10.68
N ALA A 47 -39.98 -8.68 11.75
CA ALA A 47 -40.77 -9.73 12.36
C ALA A 47 -41.83 -9.08 13.25
N GLY A 48 -43.11 -9.20 12.86
CA GLY A 48 -44.23 -8.74 13.68
C GLY A 48 -45.58 -9.19 13.13
N PRO A 49 -46.49 -9.73 13.97
CA PRO A 49 -47.61 -10.56 13.53
C PRO A 49 -48.81 -9.75 13.01
N ARG A 50 -49.55 -10.41 12.12
CA ARG A 50 -50.80 -9.96 11.50
C ARG A 50 -51.98 -10.05 12.48
N SER A 51 -52.71 -8.96 12.70
CA SER A 51 -54.15 -8.99 13.00
C SER A 51 -54.80 -7.64 12.70
N ALA A 52 -56.01 -7.68 12.11
CA ALA A 52 -56.73 -6.52 11.58
C ALA A 52 -57.42 -5.65 12.64
N GLU A 53 -57.53 -6.11 13.89
CA GLU A 53 -58.32 -5.44 14.93
C GLU A 53 -57.53 -4.42 15.77
N ALA A 54 -56.19 -4.44 15.71
CA ALA A 54 -55.34 -3.49 16.44
C ALA A 54 -55.20 -2.09 15.79
N ARG A 55 -55.77 -1.88 14.59
CA ARG A 55 -55.62 -0.61 13.85
C ARG A 55 -56.54 0.51 14.33
N VAL A 56 -57.61 0.19 15.06
CA VAL A 56 -58.62 1.20 15.45
C VAL A 56 -58.22 1.93 16.74
N LEU A 57 -57.64 1.24 17.72
CA LEU A 57 -57.20 1.86 18.98
C LEU A 57 -55.88 2.63 18.85
N ALA A 58 -55.03 2.32 17.86
CA ALA A 58 -53.79 3.04 17.59
C ALA A 58 -54.01 4.44 16.96
N LYS A 59 -55.15 4.68 16.29
CA LYS A 59 -55.42 5.97 15.63
C LYS A 59 -55.80 7.09 16.61
N ILE A 60 -56.43 6.74 17.74
CA ILE A 60 -56.84 7.72 18.76
C ILE A 60 -55.65 8.15 19.62
N ASN A 61 -54.71 7.24 19.91
CA ASN A 61 -53.49 7.58 20.67
C ASN A 61 -52.45 8.38 19.86
N LYS A 62 -52.48 8.31 18.51
CA LYS A 62 -51.52 9.01 17.62
C LYS A 62 -51.66 10.54 17.64
N LYS A 63 -52.80 11.09 18.08
CA LYS A 63 -53.05 12.54 18.09
C LYS A 63 -52.57 13.26 19.35
N ARG A 64 -52.15 12.54 20.41
CA ARG A 64 -51.59 13.14 21.65
C ARG A 64 -50.11 12.85 21.89
N GLN A 65 -49.45 12.04 21.04
CA GLN A 65 -48.03 11.69 21.19
C GLN A 65 -47.13 12.21 20.04
N GLN A 66 -47.55 13.24 19.32
CA GLN A 66 -46.67 13.98 18.40
C GLN A 66 -45.99 15.13 19.17
N PRO A 67 -45.08 14.82 20.10
CA PRO A 67 -43.71 15.31 19.90
C PRO A 67 -42.59 14.37 20.40
N LEU A 68 -42.85 13.11 20.73
CA LEU A 68 -41.88 12.26 21.45
C LEU A 68 -41.21 11.14 20.63
N ALA A 69 -41.51 11.03 19.33
CA ALA A 69 -40.96 9.96 18.47
C ALA A 69 -40.38 10.48 17.14
N ARG A 70 -40.17 11.80 17.02
CA ARG A 70 -39.38 12.37 15.93
C ARG A 70 -37.97 12.51 16.46
N GLU A 71 -37.08 11.70 15.89
CA GLU A 71 -35.65 11.65 16.18
C GLU A 71 -35.33 10.82 17.44
N ALA A 72 -35.23 9.49 17.26
CA ALA A 72 -34.04 8.83 17.81
C ALA A 72 -32.87 9.73 17.41
N SER A 73 -32.33 10.43 18.41
CA SER A 73 -31.42 11.55 18.22
C SER A 73 -30.36 11.14 17.20
N SER A 74 -29.92 12.06 16.34
CA SER A 74 -28.78 11.79 15.45
C SER A 74 -27.63 11.06 16.19
N ALA A 75 -27.49 11.33 17.49
CA ALA A 75 -26.61 10.64 18.43
C ALA A 75 -26.86 9.12 18.56
N GLU A 76 -28.09 8.63 18.70
CA GLU A 76 -28.39 7.18 18.87
C GLU A 76 -28.12 6.39 17.58
N ARG A 77 -28.38 7.00 16.42
CA ARG A 77 -28.01 6.43 15.11
C ARG A 77 -26.50 6.40 14.92
N MET A 78 -25.82 7.47 15.34
CA MET A 78 -24.36 7.54 15.34
C MET A 78 -23.74 6.50 16.28
N GLU A 79 -24.31 6.31 17.46
CA GLU A 79 -23.89 5.29 18.43
C GLU A 79 -24.05 3.87 17.86
N THR A 80 -25.18 3.59 17.19
CA THR A 80 -25.38 2.30 16.51
C THR A 80 -24.35 2.06 15.39
N LEU A 81 -24.03 3.09 14.61
CA LEU A 81 -22.99 3.02 13.58
C LEU A 81 -21.60 2.82 14.19
N VAL A 82 -21.28 3.49 15.29
CA VAL A 82 -20.03 3.31 16.03
C VAL A 82 -19.91 1.87 16.52
N HIS A 83 -20.96 1.31 17.14
CA HIS A 83 -20.96 -0.09 17.54
C HIS A 83 -20.79 -1.05 16.37
N LEU A 84 -21.43 -0.77 15.22
CA LEU A 84 -21.27 -1.58 14.02
C LEU A 84 -19.82 -1.51 13.51
N VAL A 85 -19.24 -0.31 13.39
CA VAL A 85 -17.86 -0.11 12.94
C VAL A 85 -16.87 -0.76 13.89
N LEU A 86 -17.06 -0.66 15.21
CA LEU A 86 -16.21 -1.32 16.20
C LEU A 86 -16.34 -2.86 16.14
N SER A 87 -17.54 -3.39 15.90
CA SER A 87 -17.76 -4.84 15.77
C SER A 87 -17.17 -5.42 14.48
N GLN A 88 -17.29 -4.70 13.36
CA GLN A 88 -16.64 -5.02 12.09
C GLN A 88 -15.13 -4.91 12.23
N ASP A 89 -14.70 -3.81 12.84
CA ASP A 89 -13.44 -3.58 13.53
C ASP A 89 -12.74 -4.83 14.07
N HIS A 90 -13.37 -5.33 15.13
CA HIS A 90 -12.95 -6.53 15.83
C HIS A 90 -12.94 -7.76 14.92
N THR A 91 -13.95 -7.92 14.06
CA THR A 91 -14.04 -9.06 13.12
C THR A 91 -12.89 -9.05 12.12
N ILE A 92 -12.56 -7.88 11.54
CA ILE A 92 -11.45 -7.72 10.60
C ILE A 92 -10.13 -8.04 11.31
N ARG A 93 -9.92 -7.54 12.53
CA ARG A 93 -8.72 -7.87 13.32
C ARG A 93 -8.62 -9.37 13.59
N GLN A 94 -9.72 -10.02 13.96
CA GLN A 94 -9.76 -11.46 14.19
C GLN A 94 -9.48 -12.24 12.89
N GLN A 95 -10.04 -11.82 11.76
CA GLN A 95 -9.79 -12.44 10.45
C GLN A 95 -8.33 -12.30 10.02
N ILE A 96 -7.73 -11.12 10.21
CA ILE A 96 -6.30 -10.89 9.94
C ILE A 96 -5.43 -11.79 10.81
N GLN A 97 -5.76 -11.93 12.10
CA GLN A 97 -5.03 -12.83 12.98
C GLN A 97 -5.15 -14.28 12.52
N ARG A 98 -6.35 -14.71 12.13
CA ARG A 98 -6.58 -16.07 11.61
C ARG A 98 -5.84 -16.33 10.30
N LEU A 99 -5.80 -15.37 9.39
CA LEU A 99 -5.00 -15.47 8.15
C LEU A 99 -3.53 -15.65 8.49
N ARG A 100 -2.98 -14.82 9.38
CA ARG A 100 -1.59 -14.96 9.84
C ARG A 100 -1.29 -16.31 10.51
N GLU A 101 -2.26 -16.89 11.21
CA GLU A 101 -2.11 -18.24 11.79
C GLU A 101 -2.09 -19.32 10.70
N LEU A 102 -2.95 -19.19 9.68
CA LEU A 102 -3.01 -20.10 8.55
C LEU A 102 -1.76 -20.00 7.66
N ASP A 103 -1.27 -18.79 7.39
CA ASP A 103 -0.03 -18.59 6.62
C ASP A 103 1.16 -19.27 7.31
N ARG A 104 1.29 -19.12 8.63
CA ARG A 104 2.30 -19.85 9.42
C ARG A 104 2.10 -21.36 9.41
N GLU A 105 0.87 -21.84 9.20
CA GLU A 105 0.60 -23.27 9.06
C GLU A 105 1.00 -23.77 7.68
N ILE A 106 0.70 -23.01 6.64
CA ILE A 106 1.14 -23.25 5.26
C ILE A 106 2.66 -23.31 5.22
N ASP A 107 3.38 -22.31 5.75
CA ASP A 107 4.84 -22.29 5.78
C ASP A 107 5.43 -23.55 6.42
N ARG A 108 4.81 -24.05 7.50
CA ARG A 108 5.23 -25.28 8.19
C ARG A 108 5.01 -26.51 7.32
N TYR A 109 3.86 -26.62 6.65
CA TYR A 109 3.58 -27.74 5.75
C TYR A 109 4.48 -27.69 4.51
N GLU A 110 4.69 -26.51 3.93
CA GLU A 110 5.58 -26.31 2.79
C GLU A 110 7.01 -26.67 3.17
N ALA A 111 7.54 -26.15 4.28
CA ALA A 111 8.88 -26.51 4.75
C ALA A 111 9.04 -28.02 4.97
N LYS A 112 8.02 -28.67 5.54
CA LYS A 112 8.01 -30.14 5.72
C LYS A 112 8.04 -30.86 4.37
N ILE A 113 7.18 -30.47 3.43
CA ILE A 113 7.12 -31.06 2.09
C ILE A 113 8.42 -30.82 1.33
N HIS A 114 8.98 -29.60 1.39
CA HIS A 114 10.26 -29.25 0.79
C HIS A 114 11.37 -30.12 1.35
N LEU A 115 11.46 -30.28 2.67
CA LEU A 115 12.47 -31.14 3.31
C LEU A 115 12.29 -32.62 2.95
N ASP A 116 11.05 -33.12 2.91
CA ASP A 116 10.76 -34.50 2.49
C ASP A 116 11.07 -34.73 1.00
N ARG A 117 10.89 -33.72 0.15
CA ARG A 117 11.26 -33.78 -1.27
C ARG A 117 12.77 -33.69 -1.45
N MET A 118 13.46 -32.81 -0.73
CA MET A 118 14.93 -32.70 -0.74
C MET A 118 15.59 -34.01 -0.31
N LYS A 119 15.05 -34.69 0.70
CA LYS A 119 15.56 -36.00 1.14
C LYS A 119 15.39 -37.10 0.09
N ARG A 120 14.29 -37.07 -0.67
CA ARG A 120 13.96 -38.10 -1.67
C ARG A 120 14.60 -37.86 -3.03
N HIS A 121 14.67 -36.60 -3.46
CA HIS A 121 15.05 -36.20 -4.82
C HIS A 121 16.34 -35.38 -4.87
N GLY A 122 16.97 -35.11 -3.72
CA GLY A 122 18.17 -34.28 -3.62
C GLY A 122 17.85 -32.78 -3.55
N VAL A 123 18.88 -31.97 -3.26
CA VAL A 123 18.74 -30.50 -3.13
C VAL A 123 18.29 -29.86 -4.44
N ASN A 124 18.62 -30.46 -5.57
CA ASN A 124 18.31 -29.94 -6.90
C ASN A 124 16.90 -30.25 -7.40
N TYR A 125 16.06 -30.92 -6.60
CA TYR A 125 14.77 -31.43 -7.06
C TYR A 125 13.85 -30.36 -7.69
N VAL A 126 13.93 -29.10 -7.25
CA VAL A 126 13.17 -27.99 -7.85
C VAL A 126 13.68 -27.74 -9.27
N GLN A 127 14.99 -27.57 -9.43
CA GLN A 127 15.58 -27.36 -10.74
C GLN A 127 15.35 -28.57 -11.66
N ASP A 128 15.44 -29.79 -11.12
CA ASP A 128 15.14 -31.01 -11.86
C ASP A 128 13.66 -31.07 -12.27
N THR A 129 12.71 -30.61 -11.45
CA THR A 129 11.29 -30.54 -11.87
C THR A 129 11.05 -29.57 -13.03
N TYR A 130 11.78 -28.45 -13.09
CA TYR A 130 11.64 -27.49 -14.18
C TYR A 130 12.48 -27.86 -15.42
N LEU A 131 13.64 -28.52 -15.24
CA LEU A 131 14.52 -28.95 -16.33
C LEU A 131 14.06 -30.27 -16.97
N VAL A 132 13.60 -31.24 -16.17
CA VAL A 132 13.01 -32.49 -16.68
C VAL A 132 11.65 -32.24 -17.34
N GLY A 133 10.94 -31.16 -16.93
CA GLY A 133 9.74 -30.67 -17.62
C GLY A 133 10.00 -30.19 -19.06
N ALA A 134 11.25 -29.92 -19.44
CA ALA A 134 11.65 -29.60 -20.81
C ALA A 134 12.14 -30.83 -21.61
N GLY A 135 12.25 -32.00 -20.98
CA GLY A 135 12.86 -33.18 -21.59
C GLY A 135 12.45 -34.50 -20.95
N GLY A 136 11.20 -34.91 -21.17
CA GLY A 136 10.82 -36.33 -21.12
C GLY A 136 10.17 -36.82 -19.84
N GLY A 137 8.86 -37.09 -19.96
CA GLY A 137 8.16 -38.30 -19.49
C GLY A 137 8.28 -38.68 -18.02
N GLU A 138 7.14 -38.69 -17.33
CA GLU A 138 6.96 -39.33 -16.02
C GLU A 138 7.67 -40.70 -15.94
N PRO A 139 8.40 -40.99 -14.85
CA PRO A 139 8.96 -42.33 -14.65
C PRO A 139 7.83 -43.28 -14.23
N GLU A 140 7.32 -44.04 -15.20
CA GLU A 140 6.51 -45.25 -14.97
C GLU A 140 7.27 -46.22 -14.04
N PRO A 141 6.64 -46.73 -12.97
CA PRO A 141 7.29 -47.59 -12.00
C PRO A 141 7.35 -49.02 -12.52
N GLY A 142 8.42 -49.39 -13.24
CA GLY A 142 8.55 -50.79 -13.67
C GLY A 142 9.72 -51.20 -14.55
N ARG A 143 10.77 -50.38 -14.76
CA ARG A 143 11.87 -50.76 -15.65
C ARG A 143 13.19 -50.96 -14.91
N GLU A 144 13.71 -52.18 -15.01
CA GLU A 144 14.93 -52.67 -14.35
C GLU A 144 16.19 -51.86 -14.71
N PRO A 145 17.21 -51.84 -13.80
CA PRO A 145 18.42 -51.07 -13.98
C PRO A 145 19.39 -51.83 -14.90
N GLY A 146 19.42 -51.46 -16.18
CA GLY A 146 20.35 -52.04 -17.13
C GLY A 146 20.40 -51.25 -18.43
N GLY A 147 21.22 -50.21 -18.49
CA GLY A 147 21.41 -49.42 -19.71
C GLY A 147 22.44 -48.33 -19.51
N ALA A 148 23.61 -48.55 -20.08
CA ALA A 148 24.80 -47.73 -19.95
C ALA A 148 24.60 -46.24 -20.28
N ALA A 149 25.45 -45.45 -19.62
CA ALA A 149 25.80 -44.07 -19.88
C ALA A 149 25.63 -43.63 -21.35
N GLN A 150 24.90 -42.52 -21.54
CA GLN A 150 25.09 -41.63 -22.67
C GLN A 150 25.65 -40.31 -22.13
N PRO A 151 26.87 -39.90 -22.51
CA PRO A 151 27.38 -38.58 -22.19
C PRO A 151 26.85 -37.62 -23.25
N ALA A 152 25.67 -37.05 -23.01
CA ALA A 152 25.15 -35.91 -23.78
C ALA A 152 25.12 -34.63 -22.92
N ALA A 153 25.99 -34.55 -21.89
CA ALA A 153 26.13 -33.39 -21.03
C ALA A 153 27.22 -32.43 -21.56
N GLY A 154 27.10 -32.03 -22.83
CA GLY A 154 27.93 -30.97 -23.40
C GLY A 154 27.13 -29.67 -23.45
N ARG A 155 27.51 -28.69 -22.61
CA ARG A 155 27.22 -27.24 -22.71
C ARG A 155 26.06 -26.55 -21.95
N PRO A 156 25.41 -27.10 -20.91
CA PRO A 156 24.53 -26.27 -20.05
C PRO A 156 25.32 -25.19 -19.27
N GLU A 157 26.55 -25.49 -18.86
CA GLU A 157 27.39 -24.62 -18.03
C GLU A 157 27.94 -23.40 -18.80
N GLU A 158 28.30 -23.59 -20.06
CA GLU A 158 28.75 -22.50 -20.95
C GLU A 158 27.61 -21.53 -21.29
N ASP A 159 26.41 -22.07 -21.54
CA ASP A 159 25.22 -21.26 -21.81
C ASP A 159 24.74 -20.50 -20.56
N TYR A 160 24.91 -21.10 -19.37
CA TYR A 160 24.64 -20.42 -18.10
C TYR A 160 25.66 -19.30 -17.84
N ALA A 161 26.94 -19.54 -18.07
CA ALA A 161 27.99 -18.53 -17.93
C ALA A 161 27.74 -17.32 -18.85
N ARG A 162 27.34 -17.56 -20.10
CA ARG A 162 26.97 -16.49 -21.05
C ARG A 162 25.76 -15.69 -20.60
N LYS A 163 24.72 -16.35 -20.08
CA LYS A 163 23.54 -15.66 -19.54
C LYS A 163 23.87 -14.83 -18.30
N CYS A 164 24.77 -15.32 -17.45
CA CYS A 164 25.25 -14.54 -16.30
C CYS A 164 26.02 -13.29 -16.75
N GLU A 165 26.86 -13.42 -17.79
CA GLU A 165 27.58 -12.29 -18.38
C GLU A 165 26.61 -11.26 -19.00
N GLU A 166 25.57 -11.72 -19.69
CA GLU A 166 24.50 -10.86 -20.23
C GLU A 166 23.73 -10.14 -19.11
N VAL A 167 23.40 -10.83 -18.01
CA VAL A 167 22.74 -10.22 -16.86
C VAL A 167 23.63 -9.16 -16.20
N LEU A 168 24.94 -9.41 -16.08
CA LEU A 168 25.89 -8.43 -15.55
C LEU A 168 25.95 -7.17 -16.43
N GLN A 169 26.02 -7.34 -17.76
CA GLN A 169 26.00 -6.21 -18.70
C GLN A 169 24.71 -5.38 -18.58
N LEU A 170 23.56 -6.03 -18.46
CA LEU A 170 22.28 -5.34 -18.27
C LEU A 170 22.21 -4.63 -16.91
N GLN A 171 22.81 -5.19 -15.86
CA GLN A 171 22.90 -4.54 -14.55
C GLN A 171 23.77 -3.28 -14.59
N GLU A 172 24.91 -3.32 -15.27
CA GLU A 172 25.77 -2.15 -15.48
C GLU A 172 25.04 -1.06 -16.28
N GLN A 173 24.34 -1.43 -17.35
CA GLN A 173 23.53 -0.48 -18.14
C GLN A 173 22.40 0.14 -17.31
N ARG A 174 21.72 -0.65 -16.47
CA ARG A 174 20.71 -0.14 -15.55
C ARG A 174 21.30 0.85 -14.56
N ALA A 175 22.45 0.54 -13.97
CA ALA A 175 23.12 1.44 -13.02
C ALA A 175 23.48 2.78 -13.68
N GLN A 176 24.00 2.76 -14.91
CA GLN A 176 24.30 3.97 -15.68
C GLN A 176 23.04 4.80 -15.98
N GLN A 177 21.93 4.14 -16.30
CA GLN A 177 20.65 4.84 -16.52
C GLN A 177 20.09 5.45 -15.23
N GLU A 178 20.25 4.77 -14.09
CA GLU A 178 19.83 5.27 -12.78
C GLU A 178 20.65 6.50 -12.37
N GLU A 179 21.97 6.48 -12.55
CA GLU A 179 22.84 7.64 -12.31
C GLU A 179 22.44 8.85 -13.16
N LEU A 180 22.15 8.63 -14.45
CA LEU A 180 21.67 9.69 -15.34
C LEU A 180 20.32 10.27 -14.88
N LEU A 181 19.41 9.43 -14.41
CA LEU A 181 18.13 9.87 -13.87
C LEU A 181 18.30 10.70 -12.60
N GLU A 182 19.21 10.30 -11.70
CA GLU A 182 19.53 11.05 -10.50
C GLU A 182 20.11 12.42 -10.84
N HIS A 183 21.03 12.48 -11.80
CA HIS A 183 21.60 13.75 -12.27
C HIS A 183 20.53 14.68 -12.87
N LEU A 184 19.70 14.19 -13.78
CA LEU A 184 18.60 14.97 -14.38
C LEU A 184 17.57 15.41 -13.32
N ALA A 185 17.28 14.57 -12.33
CA ALA A 185 16.39 14.92 -11.23
C ALA A 185 16.97 16.07 -10.39
N ALA A 186 18.28 16.06 -10.13
CA ALA A 186 18.96 17.15 -9.44
C ALA A 186 18.90 18.44 -10.26
N GLU A 187 19.19 18.40 -11.57
CA GLU A 187 19.11 19.58 -12.44
C GLU A 187 17.69 20.18 -12.48
N ILE A 188 16.66 19.33 -12.61
CA ILE A 188 15.26 19.78 -12.59
C ILE A 188 14.93 20.45 -11.25
N GLN A 189 15.42 19.91 -10.15
CA GLN A 189 15.19 20.45 -8.81
C GLN A 189 15.90 21.79 -8.61
N GLU A 190 17.13 21.93 -9.10
CA GLU A 190 17.87 23.19 -9.10
C GLU A 190 17.14 24.26 -9.92
N GLU A 191 16.75 23.93 -11.15
CA GLU A 191 15.98 24.82 -12.03
C GLU A 191 14.64 25.27 -11.41
N LEU A 192 13.92 24.34 -10.77
CA LEU A 192 12.68 24.66 -10.05
C LEU A 192 12.93 25.60 -8.88
N ASN A 193 13.99 25.34 -8.11
CA ASN A 193 14.37 26.16 -6.96
C ASN A 193 14.81 27.57 -7.41
N GLU A 194 15.62 27.67 -8.47
CA GLU A 194 16.03 28.96 -9.03
C GLU A 194 14.83 29.79 -9.51
N ARG A 195 13.89 29.17 -10.23
CA ARG A 195 12.66 29.84 -10.70
C ARG A 195 11.77 30.26 -9.54
N TRP A 196 11.65 29.42 -8.51
CA TRP A 196 10.92 29.75 -7.30
C TRP A 196 11.55 30.96 -6.59
N MET A 197 12.87 30.94 -6.39
CA MET A 197 13.63 32.04 -5.81
C MET A 197 13.57 33.31 -6.64
N LYS A 198 13.56 33.21 -7.98
CA LYS A 198 13.42 34.36 -8.89
C LYS A 198 12.04 35.01 -8.75
N ARG A 199 10.96 34.22 -8.81
CA ARG A 199 9.59 34.72 -8.59
C ARG A 199 9.45 35.37 -7.22
N ARG A 200 10.04 34.76 -6.19
CA ARG A 200 10.02 35.31 -4.83
C ARG A 200 10.76 36.65 -4.71
N ARG A 201 11.90 36.79 -5.39
CA ARG A 201 12.63 38.07 -5.47
C ARG A 201 11.81 39.14 -6.20
N GLU A 202 11.20 38.79 -7.32
CA GLU A 202 10.32 39.70 -8.09
C GLU A 202 9.08 40.13 -7.28
N GLU A 203 8.45 39.23 -6.52
CA GLU A 203 7.36 39.58 -5.60
C GLU A 203 7.79 40.55 -4.50
N LEU A 204 8.99 40.35 -3.94
CA LEU A 204 9.55 41.23 -2.91
C LEU A 204 9.94 42.61 -3.49
N GLU A 205 10.48 42.66 -4.71
CA GLU A 205 10.79 43.91 -5.41
C GLU A 205 9.53 44.69 -5.80
N LEU A 206 8.47 43.99 -6.23
CA LEU A 206 7.16 44.60 -6.48
C LEU A 206 6.50 45.10 -5.19
N ALA A 207 6.65 44.38 -4.08
CA ALA A 207 6.21 44.81 -2.76
C ALA A 207 7.04 45.99 -2.21
N ALA A 208 8.29 46.15 -2.65
CA ALA A 208 9.19 47.24 -2.29
C ALA A 208 9.14 48.45 -3.24
N GLY A 209 8.18 48.48 -4.19
CA GLY A 209 7.98 49.58 -5.15
C GLY A 209 7.76 50.97 -4.50
N PRO A 210 7.93 52.06 -5.26
CA PRO A 210 8.38 53.37 -4.78
C PRO A 210 7.34 54.11 -3.93
N GLY A 211 7.37 53.87 -2.61
CA GLY A 211 6.57 54.61 -1.64
C GLY A 211 7.34 55.15 -0.43
N LEU A 212 8.66 54.94 -0.34
CA LEU A 212 9.45 55.25 0.86
C LEU A 212 10.71 56.08 0.63
N ALA A 213 10.87 56.73 -0.54
CA ALA A 213 12.11 57.47 -0.85
C ALA A 213 12.00 59.00 -0.80
N GLU A 214 10.84 59.62 -0.95
CA GLU A 214 10.74 61.10 -1.00
C GLU A 214 9.35 61.56 -0.55
N THR A 215 9.10 61.64 0.75
CA THR A 215 8.11 62.60 1.28
C THR A 215 8.67 63.17 2.56
N ASP A 216 9.03 64.44 2.45
CA ASP A 216 9.51 65.31 3.51
C ASP A 216 8.80 65.07 4.85
N CYS A 217 9.61 65.09 5.90
CA CYS A 217 9.18 65.19 7.27
C CYS A 217 8.51 66.55 7.52
N ASP A 218 7.26 66.73 7.09
CA ASP A 218 6.40 67.69 7.75
C ASP A 218 4.92 67.36 7.60
N THR A 219 4.25 67.28 8.76
CA THR A 219 2.80 67.35 8.96
C THR A 219 1.91 66.40 8.14
N THR A 220 1.34 65.40 8.81
CA THR A 220 -0.09 65.36 9.19
C THR A 220 -0.41 63.95 9.67
N GLU A 221 -0.93 63.85 10.89
CA GLU A 221 -1.51 62.64 11.44
C GLU A 221 -2.57 62.05 10.49
N LEU A 222 -2.29 60.89 9.90
CA LEU A 222 -3.32 59.97 9.43
C LEU A 222 -2.90 58.54 9.72
N SER A 223 -3.61 57.97 10.69
CA SER A 223 -3.69 56.55 11.03
C SER A 223 -3.86 55.69 9.77
N GLY A 224 -2.96 54.72 9.53
CA GLY A 224 -3.15 53.72 8.46
C GLY A 224 -1.89 53.08 7.84
N GLY A 225 -0.67 53.52 8.17
CA GLY A 225 0.56 53.00 7.53
C GLY A 225 1.22 51.78 8.21
N GLY A 226 1.05 51.63 9.53
CA GLY A 226 1.82 50.64 10.31
C GLY A 226 1.35 49.18 10.21
N GLU A 227 0.09 48.94 9.88
CA GLU A 227 -0.45 47.57 9.80
C GLU A 227 0.06 46.79 8.58
N GLY A 228 0.29 47.47 7.45
CA GLY A 228 0.81 46.85 6.23
C GLY A 228 2.26 46.39 6.37
N GLU A 229 3.10 47.22 7.00
CA GLU A 229 4.52 46.91 7.24
C GLU A 229 4.68 45.74 8.20
N LEU A 230 3.96 45.73 9.33
CA LEU A 230 3.93 44.61 10.27
C LEU A 230 3.41 43.31 9.65
N HIS A 231 2.43 43.41 8.74
CA HIS A 231 1.91 42.24 8.03
C HIS A 231 2.93 41.65 7.04
N LEU A 232 3.70 42.50 6.35
CA LEU A 232 4.80 42.07 5.49
C LEU A 232 5.94 41.44 6.30
N GLU A 233 6.25 42.00 7.47
CA GLU A 233 7.21 41.40 8.41
C GLU A 233 6.74 40.04 8.90
N HIS A 234 5.45 39.92 9.22
CA HIS A 234 4.85 38.67 9.66
C HIS A 234 4.93 37.59 8.57
N GLU A 235 4.60 37.91 7.32
CA GLU A 235 4.70 36.98 6.20
C GLU A 235 6.17 36.64 5.86
N ARG A 236 7.11 37.57 6.05
CA ARG A 236 8.55 37.30 5.94
C ARG A 236 9.01 36.27 7.00
N VAL A 237 8.68 36.50 8.26
CA VAL A 237 9.04 35.58 9.36
C VAL A 237 8.37 34.22 9.17
N LYS A 238 7.12 34.19 8.74
CA LYS A 238 6.39 32.95 8.46
C LYS A 238 7.01 32.15 7.33
N THR A 239 7.45 32.79 6.25
CA THR A 239 8.16 32.11 5.16
C THR A 239 9.54 31.62 5.59
N GLN A 240 10.29 32.40 6.38
CA GLN A 240 11.56 31.95 6.99
C GLN A 240 11.40 30.78 7.96
N LEU A 241 10.31 30.75 8.73
CA LEU A 241 9.97 29.62 9.60
C LEU A 241 9.53 28.40 8.79
N SER A 242 8.80 28.60 7.69
CA SER A 242 8.37 27.50 6.82
C SER A 242 9.56 26.85 6.11
N THR A 243 10.53 27.64 5.64
CA THR A 243 11.76 27.12 5.02
C THR A 243 12.67 26.47 6.06
N SER A 244 12.85 27.07 7.24
CA SER A 244 13.65 26.46 8.30
C SER A 244 13.03 25.17 8.85
N LEU A 245 11.69 25.09 8.94
CA LEU A 245 10.97 23.87 9.28
C LEU A 245 11.17 22.79 8.22
N TYR A 246 11.05 23.13 6.94
CA TYR A 246 11.27 22.18 5.85
C TYR A 246 12.70 21.62 5.85
N ILE A 247 13.71 22.50 5.98
CA ILE A 247 15.12 22.10 6.08
C ILE A 247 15.32 21.22 7.32
N GLY A 248 14.79 21.63 8.47
CA GLY A 248 14.90 20.86 9.71
C GLY A 248 14.27 19.47 9.60
N LEU A 249 13.09 19.37 9.00
CA LEU A 249 12.42 18.10 8.76
C LEU A 249 13.24 17.22 7.80
N LYS A 250 13.75 17.80 6.71
CA LYS A 250 14.59 17.07 5.75
C LYS A 250 15.87 16.55 6.40
N LEU A 251 16.57 17.38 7.15
CA LEU A 251 17.75 16.95 7.92
C LEU A 251 17.40 15.87 8.94
N SER A 252 16.24 15.95 9.60
CA SER A 252 15.80 14.90 10.53
C SER A 252 15.53 13.57 9.83
N THR A 253 14.89 13.58 8.65
CA THR A 253 14.66 12.36 7.86
C THR A 253 15.97 11.78 7.34
N ASP A 254 16.91 12.63 6.91
CA ASP A 254 18.22 12.19 6.41
C ASP A 254 19.07 11.61 7.56
N LEU A 255 19.00 12.20 8.76
CA LEU A 255 19.64 11.66 9.96
C LEU A 255 19.04 10.31 10.39
N GLU A 256 17.71 10.16 10.32
CA GLU A 256 17.05 8.88 10.60
C GLU A 256 17.47 7.80 9.61
N ALA A 257 17.57 8.13 8.32
CA ALA A 257 18.04 7.20 7.29
C ALA A 257 19.49 6.74 7.52
N VAL A 258 20.41 7.68 7.75
CA VAL A 258 21.83 7.37 8.05
C VAL A 258 21.93 6.54 9.34
N LYS A 259 21.10 6.83 10.34
CA LYS A 259 21.05 6.04 11.58
C LYS A 259 20.58 4.61 11.31
N THR A 260 19.54 4.41 10.50
CA THR A 260 19.08 3.07 10.15
C THR A 260 20.12 2.28 9.36
N ASP A 261 20.88 2.94 8.48
CA ASP A 261 21.96 2.32 7.72
C ASP A 261 23.14 1.95 8.63
N LEU A 262 23.47 2.81 9.59
CA LEU A 262 24.48 2.51 10.61
C LEU A 262 24.06 1.31 11.47
N ASP A 263 22.80 1.29 11.93
CA ASP A 263 22.27 0.17 12.71
C ASP A 263 22.28 -1.14 11.90
N TYR A 264 21.98 -1.07 10.60
CA TYR A 264 22.04 -2.22 9.70
C TYR A 264 23.47 -2.74 9.52
N THR A 265 24.41 -1.84 9.20
CA THR A 265 25.82 -2.21 9.01
C THR A 265 26.44 -2.74 10.30
N GLN A 266 26.10 -2.17 11.46
CA GLN A 266 26.55 -2.67 12.76
C GLN A 266 26.07 -4.10 13.02
N ARG A 267 24.79 -4.42 12.77
CA ARG A 267 24.27 -5.79 12.89
C ARG A 267 24.98 -6.76 11.95
N ALA A 268 25.23 -6.33 10.71
CA ALA A 268 25.96 -7.15 9.75
C ALA A 268 27.40 -7.44 10.21
N TRP A 269 28.08 -6.47 10.81
CA TRP A 269 29.39 -6.67 11.44
C TRP A 269 29.33 -7.66 12.61
N GLU A 270 28.34 -7.53 13.50
CA GLU A 270 28.14 -8.46 14.62
C GLU A 270 27.83 -9.90 14.15
N ASP A 271 27.06 -10.04 13.07
CA ASP A 271 26.81 -11.33 12.42
C ASP A 271 28.10 -11.95 11.86
N LYS A 272 28.91 -11.15 11.17
CA LYS A 272 30.19 -11.60 10.61
C LYS A 272 31.20 -11.97 11.69
N GLU A 273 31.29 -11.20 12.76
CA GLU A 273 32.13 -11.52 13.91
C GLU A 273 31.72 -12.84 14.55
N ARG A 274 30.41 -13.07 14.74
CA ARG A 274 29.89 -14.35 15.25
C ARG A 274 30.17 -15.52 14.31
N GLU A 275 30.12 -15.30 13.00
CA GLU A 275 30.48 -16.32 12.01
C GLU A 275 31.96 -16.68 12.09
N LEU A 276 32.85 -15.67 12.16
CA LEU A 276 34.29 -15.88 12.30
C LEU A 276 34.65 -16.61 13.61
N GLN A 277 34.02 -16.25 14.73
CA GLN A 277 34.22 -16.93 16.01
C GLN A 277 33.81 -18.41 15.93
N ARG A 278 32.65 -18.72 15.33
CA ARG A 278 32.23 -20.11 15.11
C ARG A 278 33.20 -20.87 14.22
N LEU A 279 33.70 -20.25 13.15
CA LEU A 279 34.68 -20.87 12.26
C LEU A 279 35.99 -21.16 13.00
N LEU A 280 36.48 -20.24 13.82
CA LEU A 280 37.65 -20.44 14.67
C LEU A 280 37.45 -21.58 15.67
N GLU A 281 36.29 -21.67 16.31
CA GLU A 281 35.95 -22.79 17.20
C GLU A 281 35.95 -24.11 16.42
N THR A 282 35.34 -24.16 15.24
CA THR A 282 35.34 -25.39 14.42
C THR A 282 36.75 -25.81 14.00
N LEU A 283 37.61 -24.86 13.59
CA LEU A 283 39.01 -25.13 13.27
C LEU A 283 39.77 -25.66 14.49
N GLY A 284 39.60 -25.04 15.66
CA GLY A 284 40.21 -25.50 16.90
C GLY A 284 39.77 -26.91 17.30
N THR A 285 38.50 -27.28 17.06
CA THR A 285 38.04 -28.65 17.32
C THR A 285 38.59 -29.68 16.32
N LEU A 286 38.88 -29.27 15.08
CA LEU A 286 39.48 -30.13 14.06
C LEU A 286 40.98 -30.33 14.33
N ASP A 287 41.71 -29.28 14.71
CA ASP A 287 43.13 -29.36 15.10
C ASP A 287 43.35 -30.29 16.32
N VAL A 288 42.42 -30.29 17.28
CA VAL A 288 42.47 -31.20 18.45
C VAL A 288 42.08 -32.64 18.08
N ALA A 289 41.32 -32.84 16.99
CA ALA A 289 40.92 -34.17 16.53
C ALA A 289 41.97 -34.82 15.59
N GLU A 290 42.85 -34.04 14.97
CA GLU A 290 43.96 -34.53 14.14
C GLU A 290 45.27 -34.80 14.93
N ALA A 291 45.36 -34.39 16.19
CA ALA A 291 46.51 -34.59 17.09
C ALA A 291 46.34 -35.80 18.04
#